data_AF-A0A4P7B4X1-F1
#
_entry.id   AF-A0A4P7B4X1-F1
#
_cell.length_a   1.000
_cell.length_b   1.000
_cell.length_c   1.000
_cell.angle_alpha   90.00
_cell.angle_beta   90.00
_cell.angle_gamma   90.00
#
_symmetry.space_group_name_H-M   'P 1'
#
loop_
_entity.id
_entity.type
_entity.pdbx_description
1 polymer ?
#
loop_
_entity_poly.entity_id
_entity_poly.type
_entity_poly.pdbx_seq_one_letter_code
_entity_poly.pdbx_strand_id
1 'polypeptide(L)'
;MEIMLGNLNVSEIEARLEINFPKDIVEFMELNHQASARNISIGKWHCFDIPFHLICGDIETAKKIYNALKDQASLCKVSLQISVYEKKEQKADTEG
;
A
#
# COMPACT_ATOMS: atom_id res chain seq x y z
N MET A 1 -8.09 -12.92 15.13
CA MET A 1 -8.50 -12.26 13.87
C MET A 1 -7.83 -10.91 13.85
N GLU A 2 -6.90 -10.68 12.93
CA GLU A 2 -6.46 -9.31 12.64
C GLU A 2 -7.52 -8.68 11.74
N ILE A 3 -8.14 -7.62 12.23
CA ILE A 3 -9.14 -6.85 11.49
C ILE A 3 -8.37 -5.86 10.63
N MET A 4 -8.54 -5.93 9.30
CA MET A 4 -7.99 -4.96 8.34
C MET A 4 -9.12 -4.05 7.84
N LEU A 5 -9.03 -2.76 8.16
CA LEU A 5 -10.06 -1.75 7.86
C LEU A 5 -9.45 -0.51 7.24
N GLY A 6 -10.23 0.15 6.38
CA GLY A 6 -9.87 1.39 5.71
C GLY A 6 -9.60 1.19 4.23
N ASN A 7 -9.61 2.31 3.51
CA ASN A 7 -9.27 2.43 2.11
C ASN A 7 -8.73 3.85 1.90
N LEU A 8 -7.57 4.11 2.49
CA LEU A 8 -7.00 5.45 2.56
C LEU A 8 -6.55 5.91 1.19
N ASN A 9 -6.94 7.12 0.80
CA ASN A 9 -6.37 7.84 -0.34
C ASN A 9 -5.05 8.53 0.04
N VAL A 10 -4.36 9.15 -0.93
CA VAL A 10 -3.03 9.74 -0.71
C VAL A 10 -3.08 10.84 0.34
N SER A 11 -4.06 11.74 0.27
CA SER A 11 -4.20 12.86 1.21
C SER A 11 -4.45 12.38 2.65
N GLU A 12 -5.18 11.27 2.83
CA GLU A 12 -5.41 10.69 4.16
C GLU A 12 -4.13 10.03 4.71
N ILE A 13 -3.33 9.41 3.85
CA ILE A 13 -2.01 8.86 4.21
C ILE A 13 -1.06 9.97 4.63
N GLU A 14 -0.96 11.06 3.86
CA GLU A 14 -0.16 12.25 4.18
C GLU A 14 -0.57 12.86 5.53
N ALA A 15 -1.87 13.05 5.74
CA ALA A 15 -2.41 13.56 7.00
C ALA A 15 -2.07 12.67 8.20
N ARG A 16 -2.07 11.34 8.01
CA ARG A 16 -1.73 10.38 9.07
C ARG A 16 -0.24 10.33 9.38
N LEU A 17 0.61 10.51 8.37
CA LEU A 17 2.06 10.55 8.52
C LEU A 17 2.58 11.93 8.97
N GLU A 18 1.78 12.98 8.81
CA GLU A 18 2.16 14.40 8.98
C GLU A 18 3.33 14.84 8.07
N ILE A 19 3.38 14.32 6.85
CA ILE A 19 4.34 14.72 5.81
C ILE A 19 3.64 14.94 4.46
N ASN A 20 4.29 15.67 3.55
CA ASN A 20 3.84 15.82 2.17
C ASN A 20 4.69 14.94 1.26
N PHE A 21 4.04 14.18 0.39
CA PHE A 21 4.70 13.33 -0.59
C PHE A 21 5.21 14.16 -1.78
N PRO A 22 6.25 13.69 -2.47
CA PRO A 22 6.66 14.29 -3.74
C PRO A 22 5.51 14.29 -4.76
N LYS A 23 5.35 15.38 -5.52
CA LYS A 23 4.21 15.55 -6.43
C LYS A 23 4.08 14.41 -7.46
N ASP A 24 5.20 13.95 -8.01
CA ASP A 24 5.23 12.85 -8.97
C ASP A 24 4.73 11.52 -8.37
N ILE A 25 4.93 11.34 -7.06
CA ILE A 25 4.45 10.19 -6.32
C ILE A 25 2.99 10.33 -5.95
N VAL A 26 2.53 11.53 -5.57
CA VAL A 26 1.10 11.79 -5.38
C VAL A 26 0.33 11.45 -6.66
N GLU A 27 0.77 11.98 -7.82
CA GLU A 27 0.15 11.69 -9.12
C GLU A 27 0.17 10.19 -9.45
N PHE A 28 1.31 9.52 -9.21
CA PHE A 28 1.40 8.08 -9.39
C PHE A 28 0.43 7.31 -8.48
N MET A 29 0.35 7.66 -7.20
CA MET A 29 -0.47 6.95 -6.23
C MET A 29 -1.96 7.17 -6.49
N GLU A 30 -2.39 8.39 -6.79
CA GLU A 30 -3.77 8.70 -7.17
C GLU A 30 -4.25 7.89 -8.39
N LEU A 31 -3.42 7.80 -9.44
CA LEU A 31 -3.74 7.03 -10.67
C LEU A 31 -3.76 5.51 -10.45
N ASN A 32 -3.02 5.03 -9.45
CA ASN A 32 -2.79 3.61 -9.22
C ASN A 32 -3.47 3.06 -7.97
N HIS A 33 -4.35 3.83 -7.36
CA HIS A 33 -5.15 3.37 -6.24
C HIS A 33 -6.13 2.27 -6.69
N GLN A 34 -6.24 1.21 -5.88
CA GLN A 34 -7.24 0.17 -5.99
C GLN A 34 -8.06 0.12 -4.69
N ALA A 35 -9.35 0.47 -4.79
CA ALA A 35 -10.23 0.52 -3.62
C ALA A 35 -10.48 -0.86 -2.97
N SER A 36 -10.37 -1.94 -3.75
CA SER A 36 -10.52 -3.31 -3.27
C SER A 36 -9.18 -3.86 -2.79
N ALA A 37 -9.13 -4.31 -1.54
CA ALA A 37 -8.00 -5.05 -0.97
C ALA A 37 -7.78 -6.45 -1.59
N ARG A 38 -8.75 -6.96 -2.37
CA ARG A 38 -8.66 -8.29 -2.99
C ARG A 38 -7.87 -8.21 -4.30
N ASN A 39 -6.92 -9.13 -4.48
CA ASN A 39 -6.15 -9.29 -5.71
C ASN A 39 -5.59 -7.96 -6.21
N ILE A 40 -4.70 -7.34 -5.43
CA ILE A 40 -4.06 -6.09 -5.82
C ILE A 40 -3.33 -6.31 -7.15
N SER A 41 -3.73 -5.56 -8.18
CA SER A 41 -3.20 -5.74 -9.53
C SER A 41 -1.78 -5.18 -9.64
N ILE A 42 -0.99 -5.69 -10.58
CA ILE A 42 0.35 -5.15 -10.87
C ILE A 42 0.22 -3.65 -11.19
N GLY A 43 1.10 -2.84 -10.62
CA GLY A 43 1.09 -1.38 -10.72
C GLY A 43 0.15 -0.71 -9.72
N LYS A 44 -0.70 -1.44 -8.99
CA LYS A 44 -1.72 -0.89 -8.09
C LYS A 44 -1.34 -1.05 -6.61
N TRP A 45 -2.04 -0.30 -5.76
CA TRP A 45 -1.90 -0.37 -4.31
C TRP A 45 -3.24 -0.19 -3.58
N HIS A 46 -3.30 -0.66 -2.35
CA HIS A 46 -4.40 -0.43 -1.41
C HIS A 46 -3.83 -0.11 -0.03
N CYS A 47 -4.45 0.80 0.72
CA CYS A 47 -3.99 1.17 2.06
C CYS A 47 -5.09 1.00 3.11
N PHE A 48 -4.81 0.17 4.11
CA PHE A 48 -5.61 0.04 5.32
C PHE A 48 -5.23 1.13 6.32
N ASP A 49 -6.22 1.61 7.07
CA ASP A 49 -6.03 2.53 8.19
C ASP A 49 -5.65 1.77 9.49
N ILE A 50 -6.23 0.58 9.67
CA ILE A 50 -6.04 -0.27 10.84
C ILE A 50 -5.87 -1.73 10.38
N PRO A 51 -4.68 -2.34 10.54
CA PRO A 51 -3.40 -1.66 10.81
C PRO A 51 -3.03 -0.71 9.66
N PHE A 52 -2.22 0.33 9.94
CA PHE A 52 -1.81 1.29 8.92
C PHE A 52 -0.79 0.65 7.95
N HIS A 53 -1.33 0.09 6.87
CA HIS A 53 -0.60 -0.85 6.02
C HIS A 53 -0.96 -0.64 4.55
N LEU A 54 0.05 -0.32 3.75
CA LEU A 54 -0.04 -0.19 2.31
C LEU A 54 0.42 -1.49 1.62
N ILE A 55 -0.47 -2.10 0.85
CA ILE A 55 -0.22 -3.32 0.09
C ILE A 55 -0.13 -2.96 -1.40
N CYS A 56 1.01 -3.29 -2.01
CA CYS A 56 1.26 -3.09 -3.44
C CYS A 56 1.04 -4.39 -4.22
N GLY A 57 0.59 -4.32 -5.47
CA GLY A 57 0.41 -5.51 -6.31
C GLY A 57 1.72 -6.15 -6.80
N ASP A 58 2.83 -5.44 -6.70
CA ASP A 58 4.15 -5.89 -7.11
C ASP A 58 5.27 -5.13 -6.37
N ILE A 59 6.49 -5.66 -6.47
CA ILE A 59 7.69 -5.11 -5.82
C ILE A 59 8.17 -3.79 -6.42
N GLU A 60 7.91 -3.52 -7.71
CA GLU A 60 8.32 -2.28 -8.37
C GLU A 60 7.50 -1.10 -7.84
N THR A 61 6.18 -1.28 -7.72
CA THR A 61 5.26 -0.34 -7.08
C THR A 61 5.65 -0.07 -5.63
N ALA A 62 5.93 -1.12 -4.84
CA ALA A 62 6.40 -0.98 -3.47
C ALA A 62 7.72 -0.21 -3.37
N LYS A 63 8.71 -0.55 -4.20
CA LYS A 63 9.99 0.15 -4.25
C LYS A 63 9.84 1.61 -4.66
N LYS A 64 8.96 1.92 -5.61
CA LYS A 64 8.74 3.30 -6.06
C LYS A 64 8.22 4.17 -4.91
N ILE A 65 7.20 3.70 -4.20
CA ILE A 65 6.63 4.41 -3.05
C ILE A 65 7.68 4.48 -1.92
N TYR A 66 8.31 3.37 -1.55
CA TYR A 66 9.34 3.33 -0.51
C TYR A 66 10.49 4.30 -0.78
N ASN A 67 11.04 4.29 -2.00
CA ASN A 67 12.18 5.13 -2.34
C ASN A 67 11.89 6.62 -2.29
N ALA A 68 10.64 7.02 -2.50
CA ALA A 68 10.24 8.41 -2.40
C ALA A 68 10.02 8.89 -0.96
N LEU A 69 9.70 7.96 -0.06
CA LEU A 69 9.38 8.28 1.33
C LEU A 69 10.55 8.01 2.28
N LYS A 70 11.52 7.15 1.92
CA LYS A 70 12.60 6.71 2.81
C LYS A 70 13.40 7.87 3.42
N ASP A 71 13.61 8.94 2.67
CA ASP A 71 14.40 10.09 3.12
C ASP A 71 13.60 11.00 4.09
N GLN A 72 12.27 10.87 4.08
CA GLN A 72 11.35 11.54 5.01
C GLN A 72 10.89 10.62 6.15
N ALA A 73 11.33 9.36 6.18
CA ALA A 73 10.83 8.36 7.13
C ALA A 73 11.07 8.76 8.60
N SER A 74 12.13 9.55 8.87
CA SER A 74 12.42 10.10 10.20
C SER A 74 11.48 11.23 10.64
N LEU A 75 10.72 11.81 9.71
CA LEU A 75 9.75 12.88 9.95
C LEU A 75 8.34 12.33 10.20
N CYS A 76 8.08 11.06 9.83
CA CYS A 76 6.78 10.43 9.99
C CYS A 76 6.40 10.28 11.46
N LYS A 77 5.21 10.76 11.84
CA LYS A 77 4.67 10.59 13.19
C LYS A 77 4.34 9.16 13.57
N VAL A 78 3.98 8.34 12.57
CA VAL A 78 3.65 6.93 12.73
C VAL A 78 4.38 6.10 11.67
N SER A 79 4.55 4.82 11.94
CA SER A 79 5.15 3.90 10.98
C SER A 79 4.13 3.47 9.93
N LEU A 80 4.46 3.64 8.64
CA LEU A 80 3.75 3.03 7.52
C LEU A 80 4.37 1.68 7.20
N GLN A 81 3.58 0.62 7.25
CA GLN A 81 4.01 -0.69 6.75
C GLN A 81 3.75 -0.77 5.25
N ILE A 82 4.70 -1.32 4.49
CA ILE A 82 4.58 -1.56 3.05
C ILE A 82 4.84 -3.05 2.79
N SER A 83 3.91 -3.71 2.11
CA SER A 83 4.07 -5.10 1.68
C SER A 83 3.72 -5.27 0.20
N VAL A 84 4.11 -6.42 -0.35
CA VAL A 84 3.73 -6.85 -1.70
C VAL A 84 2.67 -7.92 -1.57
N TYR A 85 1.60 -7.81 -2.35
CA TYR A 85 0.52 -8.77 -2.42
C TYR A 85 1.05 -10.08 -3.00
N GLU A 86 1.17 -11.09 -2.15
CA GLU A 86 1.48 -12.44 -2.60
C GLU A 86 0.21 -13.12 -3.10
N LYS A 87 0.20 -13.54 -4.38
CA LYS A 87 -0.82 -14.46 -4.86
C LYS A 87 -0.59 -15.80 -4.18
N LYS A 88 -1.45 -16.17 -3.24
CA LYS A 88 -1.51 -17.57 -2.79
C LYS A 88 -2.01 -18.41 -3.96
N GLU A 89 -1.13 -19.22 -4.55
CA GLU A 89 -1.55 -20.30 -5.43
C GLU A 89 -2.45 -21.24 -4.62
N GLN A 90 -3.74 -21.29 -4.96
CA GLN A 90 -4.61 -22.36 -4.50
C GLN A 90 -4.08 -23.65 -5.11
N LYS A 91 -3.42 -24.49 -4.31
CA LYS A 91 -3.30 -25.90 -4.65
C LYS A 91 -4.72 -26.42 -4.76
N ALA A 92 -5.12 -26.81 -5.96
CA ALA A 92 -6.32 -27.59 -6.17
C ALA A 92 -6.14 -28.89 -5.40
N ASP A 93 -6.91 -29.06 -4.32
CA ASP A 93 -7.20 -30.38 -3.76
C ASP A 93 -7.94 -31.17 -4.85
N THR A 94 -7.19 -31.87 -5.69
CA THR A 94 -7.72 -32.98 -6.47
C THR A 94 -7.71 -34.19 -5.55
N GLU A 95 -8.72 -34.29 -4.67
CA GLU A 95 -9.11 -35.57 -4.08
C GLU A 95 -9.88 -36.35 -5.15
N GLY A 96 -9.34 -37.50 -5.55
CA GLY A 96 -9.95 -38.46 -6.46
C GLY A 96 -9.47 -39.86 -6.14
#